data_AF-A0A832D626-F1
#
_entry.id   AF-A0A832D626-F1
#
_cell.length_a   1.000
_cell.length_b   1.000
_cell.length_c   1.000
_cell.angle_alpha   90.00
_cell.angle_beta   90.00
_cell.angle_gamma   90.00
#
_symmetry.space_group_name_H-M   'P 1'
#
loop_
_entity.id
_entity.type
_entity.pdbx_description
1 polymer ?
#
loop_
_entity_poly.entity_id
_entity_poly.type
_entity_poly.pdbx_seq_one_letter_code
_entity_poly.pdbx_strand_id
1 'polypeptide(L)'
;MKVSVFDTTLRDGEQTPRVSLTVEQKVMIAEALDALGVDVIEAGTAIASKGDFEAIKAISQRGLKAEICSFARIKKEDIDSAADANADSIFMVAPSSDYHIQAKFPGKGKDFVIEKSVEAIEYAKERGLIVEFGAEDASRADLEFVVSLLKAGEEANADRLTFADTVGVLRPERTAEIVKRLKKELKRPIAIHCHDDFGLATANTIQAVINGANEFHATINGIGERAGNAALEEVTMALEFLYGLKLEINKERLYPTSKLVEKFTRIVVPPNKPIVGDNAFTHESGIHTSALLKDSRTYEPISPEIIGRKRVIVLGKHTGKASVEAILKELGYSANPQQLEEILARIKDLGDRGKRVTDADVKAIIETVLQIKSEKKVKLEDFAIVTGKNTTPMASVKLRINGEERIETAIGVGPVDAAINAIRKAIKNYADVKLVSYSVEAITGGTDALVDVVVQLKRGNKIVTARGARADIVMASVEAFVEGLNMLI
;
A
#
# COMPACT_ATOMS: atom_id res chain seq x y z
N MET A 1 23.02 -16.12 8.21
CA MET A 1 22.41 -15.28 9.27
C MET A 1 20.92 -15.28 9.01
N LYS A 2 20.07 -15.62 9.99
CA LYS A 2 18.63 -15.36 9.88
C LYS A 2 18.41 -13.87 10.16
N VAL A 3 17.62 -13.21 9.31
CA VAL A 3 17.19 -11.82 9.49
C VAL A 3 15.71 -11.86 9.84
N SER A 4 15.34 -11.27 10.97
CA SER A 4 13.96 -11.12 11.42
C SER A 4 13.30 -9.93 10.71
N VAL A 5 12.05 -10.08 10.30
CA VAL A 5 11.24 -9.01 9.72
C VAL A 5 10.23 -8.53 10.75
N PHE A 6 10.43 -7.31 11.25
CA PHE A 6 9.53 -6.67 12.19
C PHE A 6 8.63 -5.68 11.44
N ASP A 7 7.33 -5.97 11.35
CA ASP A 7 6.36 -5.05 10.76
C ASP A 7 5.75 -4.12 11.82
N THR A 8 5.79 -2.82 11.55
CA THR A 8 5.18 -1.78 12.41
C THR A 8 4.07 -1.02 11.67
N THR A 9 3.40 -1.65 10.70
CA THR A 9 2.30 -1.04 9.94
C THR A 9 1.13 -0.65 10.85
N LEU A 10 0.86 -1.46 11.88
CA LEU A 10 -0.26 -1.29 12.82
C LEU A 10 0.02 -0.34 14.00
N ARG A 11 1.28 0.11 14.15
CA ARG A 11 1.68 1.08 15.17
C ARG A 11 2.23 2.33 14.51
N ASP A 12 3.48 2.29 14.02
CA ASP A 12 4.12 3.46 13.41
C ASP A 12 3.40 3.87 12.12
N GLY A 13 3.01 2.89 11.30
CA GLY A 13 2.23 3.13 10.09
C GLY A 13 0.88 3.81 10.34
N GLU A 14 0.23 3.52 11.47
CA GLU A 14 -1.01 4.20 11.86
C GLU A 14 -0.76 5.63 12.37
N GLN A 15 0.44 5.96 12.83
CA GLN A 15 0.79 7.34 13.20
C GLN A 15 0.86 8.27 11.97
N THR A 16 0.75 7.75 10.74
CA THR A 16 0.51 8.59 9.57
C THR A 16 -0.68 9.53 9.83
N PRO A 17 -0.53 10.86 9.63
CA PRO A 17 -1.58 11.80 9.92
C PRO A 17 -2.91 11.43 9.24
N ARG A 18 -3.98 11.39 10.04
CA ARG A 18 -5.37 11.08 9.63
C ARG A 18 -5.65 9.61 9.29
N VAL A 19 -4.72 8.71 9.56
CA VAL A 19 -5.00 7.27 9.60
C VAL A 19 -5.61 6.93 10.96
N SER A 20 -6.67 6.12 10.95
CA SER A 20 -7.29 5.59 12.17
C SER A 20 -7.98 4.29 11.81
N LEU A 21 -7.48 3.19 12.36
CA LEU A 21 -7.93 1.84 12.08
C LEU A 21 -8.87 1.35 13.19
N THR A 22 -9.98 0.75 12.78
CA THR A 22 -10.85 0.00 13.70
C THR A 22 -10.19 -1.30 14.14
N VAL A 23 -10.65 -1.87 15.26
CA VAL A 23 -10.17 -3.18 15.77
C VAL A 23 -10.24 -4.24 14.68
N GLU A 24 -11.35 -4.33 13.95
CA GLU A 24 -11.54 -5.30 12.87
C GLU A 24 -10.57 -5.09 11.72
N GLN A 25 -10.29 -3.82 11.35
CA GLN A 25 -9.29 -3.51 10.33
C GLN A 25 -7.89 -3.90 10.76
N LYS A 26 -7.51 -3.64 12.02
CA LYS A 26 -6.22 -4.05 12.57
C LYS A 26 -6.06 -5.56 12.55
N VAL A 27 -7.08 -6.31 12.97
CA VAL A 27 -7.09 -7.78 12.90
C VAL A 27 -6.90 -8.28 11.46
N MET A 28 -7.64 -7.71 10.49
CA MET A 28 -7.51 -8.11 9.08
C MET A 28 -6.11 -7.83 8.50
N ILE A 29 -5.48 -6.72 8.89
CA ILE A 29 -4.11 -6.41 8.48
C ILE A 29 -3.12 -7.36 9.18
N ALA A 30 -3.28 -7.64 10.47
CA ALA A 30 -2.43 -8.58 11.20
C ALA A 30 -2.47 -9.99 10.60
N GLU A 31 -3.66 -10.50 10.26
CA GLU A 31 -3.81 -11.79 9.58
C GLU A 31 -3.14 -11.77 8.18
N ALA A 32 -3.17 -10.65 7.46
CA ALA A 32 -2.50 -10.50 6.17
C ALA A 32 -0.97 -10.43 6.31
N LEU A 33 -0.45 -9.80 7.37
CA LEU A 33 0.97 -9.74 7.71
C LEU A 33 1.50 -11.11 8.16
N ASP A 34 0.75 -11.85 8.97
CA ASP A 34 1.09 -13.22 9.35
C ASP A 34 1.12 -14.15 8.13
N ALA A 35 0.14 -14.04 7.24
CA ALA A 35 0.13 -14.78 5.97
C ALA A 35 1.25 -14.38 5.00
N LEU A 36 1.73 -13.13 5.10
CA LEU A 36 2.92 -12.63 4.40
C LEU A 36 4.20 -13.24 4.98
N GLY A 37 4.21 -13.62 6.27
CA GLY A 37 5.31 -14.33 6.92
C GLY A 37 6.29 -13.41 7.69
N VAL A 38 5.84 -12.23 8.13
CA VAL A 38 6.67 -11.39 9.02
C VAL A 38 6.90 -12.10 10.36
N ASP A 39 8.07 -11.90 10.98
CA ASP A 39 8.42 -12.57 12.24
C ASP A 39 7.75 -11.88 13.45
N VAL A 40 7.60 -10.55 13.41
CA VAL A 40 7.00 -9.74 14.48
C VAL A 40 5.99 -8.75 13.90
N ILE A 41 4.84 -8.60 14.56
CA ILE A 41 3.81 -7.58 14.25
C ILE A 41 3.68 -6.65 15.46
N GLU A 42 4.12 -5.40 15.32
CA GLU A 42 3.83 -4.36 16.31
C GLU A 42 2.40 -3.84 16.11
N ALA A 43 1.49 -4.39 16.92
CA ALA A 43 0.04 -4.28 16.73
C ALA A 43 -0.57 -2.97 17.29
N GLY A 44 0.23 -2.10 17.89
CA GLY A 44 -0.19 -0.80 18.40
C GLY A 44 0.54 -0.40 19.68
N THR A 45 -0.03 0.56 20.41
CA THR A 45 0.41 0.94 21.75
C THR A 45 -0.73 0.67 22.73
N ALA A 46 -0.66 -0.40 23.52
CA ALA A 46 -1.78 -0.86 24.36
C ALA A 46 -2.40 0.25 25.23
N ILE A 47 -1.56 1.12 25.80
CA ILE A 47 -2.01 2.19 26.69
C ILE A 47 -2.55 3.43 25.96
N ALA A 48 -2.32 3.57 24.66
CA ALA A 48 -2.65 4.79 23.92
C ALA A 48 -4.16 5.04 23.82
N SER A 49 -4.94 3.96 23.65
CA SER A 49 -6.39 4.04 23.60
C SER A 49 -7.04 2.70 23.97
N LYS A 50 -8.32 2.75 24.34
CA LYS A 50 -9.12 1.53 24.52
C LYS A 50 -9.17 0.69 23.23
N GLY A 51 -9.22 1.34 22.07
CA GLY A 51 -9.22 0.66 20.77
C GLY A 51 -7.92 -0.09 20.50
N ASP A 52 -6.76 0.48 20.85
CA ASP A 52 -5.47 -0.18 20.73
C ASP A 52 -5.35 -1.38 21.66
N PHE A 53 -5.76 -1.21 22.91
CA PHE A 53 -5.78 -2.30 23.88
C PHE A 53 -6.64 -3.47 23.39
N GLU A 54 -7.87 -3.18 22.94
CA GLU A 54 -8.80 -4.19 22.41
C GLU A 54 -8.28 -4.83 21.12
N ALA A 55 -7.61 -4.06 20.25
CA ALA A 55 -7.02 -4.58 19.03
C ALA A 55 -5.85 -5.52 19.29
N ILE A 56 -4.87 -5.12 20.12
CA ILE A 56 -3.74 -5.98 20.49
C ILE A 56 -4.26 -7.27 21.12
N LYS A 57 -5.18 -7.16 22.07
CA LYS A 57 -5.81 -8.32 22.71
C LYS A 57 -6.53 -9.24 21.73
N ALA A 58 -7.27 -8.67 20.78
CA ALA A 58 -7.97 -9.45 19.77
C ALA A 58 -6.99 -10.14 18.81
N ILE A 59 -5.86 -9.50 18.46
CA ILE A 59 -4.83 -10.03 17.57
C ILE A 59 -4.05 -11.16 18.26
N SER A 60 -3.60 -10.97 19.51
CA SER A 60 -2.88 -12.00 20.28
C SER A 60 -3.69 -13.28 20.46
N GLN A 61 -5.02 -13.20 20.43
CA GLN A 61 -5.90 -14.36 20.55
C GLN A 61 -6.19 -15.09 19.23
N ARG A 62 -5.64 -14.62 18.10
CA ARG A 62 -5.87 -15.24 16.77
C ARG A 62 -5.04 -16.50 16.51
N GLY A 63 -4.03 -16.78 17.34
CA GLY A 63 -3.12 -17.90 17.09
C GLY A 63 -2.28 -17.70 15.82
N LEU A 64 -1.85 -16.45 15.58
CA LEU A 64 -0.90 -16.11 14.52
C LEU A 64 0.46 -16.77 14.79
N LYS A 65 1.25 -16.95 13.74
CA LYS A 65 2.63 -17.45 13.85
C LYS A 65 3.61 -16.35 14.23
N ALA A 66 3.35 -15.13 13.79
CA ALA A 66 4.14 -13.96 14.14
C ALA A 66 4.02 -13.62 15.63
N GLU A 67 5.12 -13.14 16.21
CA GLU A 67 5.15 -12.58 17.57
C GLU A 67 4.33 -11.27 17.60
N ILE A 68 3.40 -11.15 18.55
CA ILE A 68 2.55 -9.94 18.69
C ILE A 68 3.19 -8.98 19.70
N CYS A 69 3.67 -7.86 19.17
CA CYS A 69 4.38 -6.83 19.93
C CYS A 69 3.47 -5.63 20.22
N SER A 70 3.62 -5.04 21.41
CA SER A 70 3.09 -3.70 21.73
C SER A 70 4.24 -2.72 21.90
N PHE A 71 4.09 -1.51 21.36
CA PHE A 71 4.95 -0.40 21.75
C PHE A 71 4.69 -0.01 23.21
N ALA A 72 5.74 0.46 23.89
CA ALA A 72 5.62 1.10 25.19
C ALA A 72 6.69 2.18 25.43
N ARG A 73 6.34 3.17 26.23
CA ARG A 73 7.34 4.02 26.89
C ARG A 73 8.01 3.22 28.01
N ILE A 74 9.17 3.68 28.49
CA ILE A 74 9.85 3.13 29.68
C ILE A 74 9.09 3.47 30.98
N LYS A 75 7.85 3.02 31.09
CA LYS A 75 6.93 3.26 32.22
C LYS A 75 6.19 1.99 32.59
N LYS A 76 5.98 1.81 33.89
CA LYS A 76 5.29 0.66 34.47
C LYS A 76 3.87 0.46 33.90
N GLU A 77 3.08 1.54 33.81
CA GLU A 77 1.70 1.52 33.32
C GLU A 77 1.58 1.07 31.85
N ASP A 78 2.54 1.45 31.00
CA ASP A 78 2.60 1.02 29.61
C ASP A 78 2.88 -0.49 29.50
N ILE A 79 3.84 -0.97 30.30
CA ILE A 79 4.22 -2.40 30.39
C ILE A 79 3.05 -3.23 30.91
N ASP A 80 2.38 -2.75 31.96
CA ASP A 80 1.21 -3.41 32.53
C ASP A 80 0.10 -3.57 31.49
N SER A 81 -0.18 -2.49 30.74
CA SER A 81 -1.19 -2.50 29.69
C SER A 81 -0.85 -3.46 28.54
N ALA A 82 0.42 -3.51 28.11
CA ALA A 82 0.86 -4.44 27.07
C ALA A 82 0.70 -5.91 27.50
N ALA A 83 1.14 -6.24 28.72
CA ALA A 83 0.98 -7.58 29.27
C ALA A 83 -0.49 -7.96 29.50
N ASP A 84 -1.33 -7.04 29.98
CA ASP A 84 -2.77 -7.28 30.17
C ASP A 84 -3.55 -7.44 28.85
N ALA A 85 -2.99 -6.89 27.75
CA ALA A 85 -3.46 -7.13 26.39
C ALA A 85 -3.01 -8.50 25.84
N ASN A 86 -2.20 -9.27 26.58
CA ASN A 86 -1.56 -10.52 26.13
C ASN A 86 -0.64 -10.31 24.91
N ALA A 87 0.10 -9.20 24.85
CA ALA A 87 1.21 -9.12 23.91
C ALA A 87 2.29 -10.18 24.27
N ASP A 88 2.92 -10.78 23.25
CA ASP A 88 4.05 -11.69 23.45
C ASP A 88 5.32 -10.92 23.83
N SER A 89 5.45 -9.71 23.25
CA SER A 89 6.62 -8.86 23.41
C SER A 89 6.28 -7.38 23.52
N ILE A 90 7.30 -6.63 23.93
CA ILE A 90 7.23 -5.18 24.03
C ILE A 90 8.43 -4.56 23.30
N PHE A 91 8.16 -3.57 22.45
CA PHE A 91 9.19 -2.68 21.93
C PHE A 91 9.15 -1.38 22.72
N MET A 92 10.21 -1.13 23.49
CA MET A 92 10.33 0.08 24.29
C MET A 92 11.56 0.88 23.93
N VAL A 93 11.41 2.20 23.94
CA VAL A 93 12.49 3.10 23.53
C VAL A 93 12.85 4.12 24.61
N ALA A 94 14.14 4.41 24.71
CA ALA A 94 14.69 5.43 25.58
C ALA A 94 15.28 6.60 24.75
N PRO A 95 15.04 7.86 25.16
CA PRO A 95 15.59 9.01 24.45
C PRO A 95 17.11 9.00 24.51
N SER A 96 17.75 9.04 23.33
CA SER A 96 19.20 8.87 23.23
C SER A 96 19.96 10.15 22.86
N SER A 97 19.33 11.08 22.14
CA SER A 97 19.95 12.38 21.82
C SER A 97 19.80 13.39 22.95
N ASP A 98 20.74 14.32 23.06
CA ASP A 98 20.66 15.40 24.06
C ASP A 98 19.38 16.24 23.89
N TYR A 99 18.92 16.42 22.64
CA TYR A 99 17.64 17.07 22.33
C TYR A 99 16.45 16.34 22.97
N HIS A 100 16.38 15.01 22.79
CA HIS A 100 15.29 14.21 23.34
C HIS A 100 15.36 14.13 24.87
N ILE A 101 16.55 13.94 25.44
CA ILE A 101 16.73 13.86 26.89
C ILE A 101 16.29 15.18 27.53
N GLN A 102 16.75 16.32 27.01
CA GLN A 102 16.40 17.63 27.54
C GLN A 102 14.88 17.93 27.42
N ALA A 103 14.26 17.55 26.30
CA ALA A 103 12.85 17.80 26.05
C ALA A 103 11.93 16.89 26.88
N LYS A 104 12.24 15.59 26.98
CA LYS A 104 11.40 14.59 27.67
C LYS A 104 11.69 14.50 29.17
N PHE A 105 12.93 14.78 29.58
CA PHE A 105 13.38 14.76 30.97
C PHE A 105 14.18 16.03 31.33
N PRO A 106 13.51 17.19 31.41
CA PRO A 106 14.19 18.45 31.73
C PRO A 106 15.01 18.38 33.02
N GLY A 107 16.29 18.75 32.94
CA GLY A 107 17.22 18.73 34.08
C GLY A 107 17.75 17.34 34.47
N LYS A 108 17.48 16.30 33.68
CA LYS A 108 18.06 14.96 33.85
C LYS A 108 19.17 14.71 32.85
N GLY A 109 20.07 13.79 33.22
CA GLY A 109 21.21 13.39 32.39
C GLY A 109 21.10 11.95 31.88
N LYS A 110 22.13 11.55 31.15
CA LYS A 110 22.30 10.21 30.54
C LYS A 110 22.17 9.06 31.55
N ASP A 111 22.75 9.19 32.74
CA ASP A 111 22.69 8.17 33.80
C ASP A 111 21.26 7.90 34.28
N PHE A 112 20.44 8.94 34.40
CA PHE A 112 19.03 8.81 34.77
C PHE A 112 18.24 8.02 33.71
N VAL A 113 18.54 8.24 32.43
CA VAL A 113 17.90 7.51 31.33
C VAL A 113 18.29 6.03 31.38
N ILE A 114 19.56 5.73 31.64
CA ILE A 114 20.04 4.34 31.81
C ILE A 114 19.32 3.66 32.99
N GLU A 115 19.32 4.29 34.17
CA GLU A 115 18.66 3.77 35.37
C GLU A 115 17.19 3.42 35.11
N LYS A 116 16.43 4.36 34.52
CA LYS A 116 15.01 4.15 34.23
C LYS A 116 14.76 3.12 33.13
N SER A 117 15.69 2.99 32.18
CA SER A 117 15.60 1.95 31.15
C SER A 117 15.80 0.56 31.74
N VAL A 118 16.81 0.38 32.61
CA VAL A 118 17.07 -0.89 33.31
C VAL A 118 15.86 -1.30 34.15
N GLU A 119 15.33 -0.39 34.99
CA GLU A 119 14.13 -0.64 35.80
C GLU A 119 12.93 -1.09 34.95
N ALA A 120 12.71 -0.44 33.79
CA ALA A 120 11.60 -0.77 32.90
C ALA A 120 11.78 -2.13 32.21
N ILE A 121 13.00 -2.45 31.78
CA ILE A 121 13.32 -3.74 31.15
C ILE A 121 13.12 -4.87 32.15
N GLU A 122 13.71 -4.77 33.34
CA GLU A 122 13.58 -5.78 34.40
C GLU A 122 12.12 -6.03 34.74
N TYR A 123 11.32 -4.97 34.90
CA TYR A 123 9.90 -5.09 35.16
C TYR A 123 9.12 -5.74 34.01
N ALA A 124 9.45 -5.43 32.75
CA ALA A 124 8.83 -6.08 31.60
C ALA A 124 9.16 -7.59 31.54
N LYS A 125 10.40 -7.98 31.91
CA LYS A 125 10.78 -9.39 32.06
C LYS A 125 10.02 -10.07 33.21
N GLU A 126 9.83 -9.41 34.35
CA GLU A 126 9.00 -9.93 35.46
C GLU A 126 7.54 -10.15 35.04
N ARG A 127 7.01 -9.28 34.17
CA ARG A 127 5.67 -9.40 33.57
C ARG A 127 5.58 -10.51 32.51
N GLY A 128 6.67 -11.20 32.21
CA GLY A 128 6.72 -12.35 31.30
C GLY A 128 6.86 -12.00 29.82
N LEU A 129 7.22 -10.75 29.50
CA LEU A 129 7.33 -10.28 28.11
C LEU A 129 8.73 -10.58 27.53
N ILE A 130 8.76 -10.80 26.22
CA ILE A 130 9.98 -10.63 25.42
C ILE A 130 10.24 -9.12 25.27
N VAL A 131 11.47 -8.68 25.49
CA VAL A 131 11.80 -7.25 25.52
C VAL A 131 12.74 -6.89 24.40
N GLU A 132 12.28 -5.98 23.54
CA GLU A 132 13.12 -5.28 22.60
C GLU A 132 13.33 -3.84 23.07
N PHE A 133 14.60 -3.46 23.25
CA PHE A 133 14.98 -2.17 23.80
C PHE A 133 15.71 -1.31 22.77
N GLY A 134 15.13 -0.14 22.47
CA GLY A 134 15.60 0.76 21.43
C GLY A 134 16.18 2.08 21.95
N ALA A 135 17.23 2.54 21.26
CA ALA A 135 17.76 3.89 21.38
C ALA A 135 17.00 4.83 20.43
N GLU A 136 16.08 5.65 20.96
CA GLU A 136 15.31 6.63 20.19
C GLU A 136 16.18 7.83 19.81
N ASP A 137 16.06 8.29 18.56
CA ASP A 137 16.82 9.42 17.99
C ASP A 137 18.34 9.20 18.04
N ALA A 138 18.75 7.94 17.95
CA ALA A 138 20.15 7.53 18.06
C ALA A 138 21.01 8.05 16.89
N SER A 139 20.41 8.35 15.74
CA SER A 139 21.12 8.93 14.59
C SER A 139 21.69 10.33 14.84
N ARG A 140 21.17 11.06 15.82
CA ARG A 140 21.67 12.38 16.26
C ARG A 140 22.38 12.35 17.62
N ALA A 141 22.44 11.18 18.25
CA ALA A 141 23.05 11.02 19.56
C ALA A 141 24.57 10.79 19.46
N ASP A 142 25.24 11.01 20.59
CA ASP A 142 26.61 10.53 20.78
C ASP A 142 26.63 8.99 20.75
N LEU A 143 27.35 8.42 19.79
CA LEU A 143 27.39 6.97 19.58
C LEU A 143 27.93 6.21 20.79
N GLU A 144 28.86 6.79 21.56
CA GLU A 144 29.39 6.12 22.76
C GLU A 144 28.32 6.03 23.85
N PHE A 145 27.46 7.04 23.97
CA PHE A 145 26.30 6.96 24.84
C PHE A 145 25.27 5.95 24.34
N VAL A 146 24.98 5.90 23.04
CA VAL A 146 24.07 4.89 22.46
C VAL A 146 24.56 3.48 22.76
N VAL A 147 25.86 3.20 22.57
CA VAL A 147 26.46 1.90 22.91
C VAL A 147 26.29 1.60 24.40
N SER A 148 26.56 2.58 25.27
CA SER A 148 26.42 2.41 26.73
C SER A 148 24.98 2.12 27.16
N LEU A 149 24.01 2.83 26.57
CA LEU A 149 22.58 2.66 26.83
C LEU A 149 22.11 1.26 26.39
N LEU A 150 22.42 0.85 25.17
CA LEU A 150 22.03 -0.48 24.67
C LEU A 150 22.75 -1.61 25.43
N LYS A 151 23.99 -1.38 25.88
CA LYS A 151 24.71 -2.33 26.73
C LYS A 151 24.07 -2.49 28.11
N ALA A 152 23.62 -1.40 28.73
CA ALA A 152 22.84 -1.49 29.96
C ALA A 152 21.53 -2.29 29.75
N GLY A 153 20.87 -2.12 28.59
CA GLY A 153 19.72 -2.94 28.22
C GLY A 153 20.06 -4.43 28.04
N GLU A 154 21.21 -4.75 27.42
CA GLU A 154 21.73 -6.12 27.32
C GLU A 154 21.96 -6.77 28.70
N GLU A 155 22.57 -6.01 29.62
CA GLU A 155 22.86 -6.44 30.98
C GLU A 155 21.57 -6.62 31.82
N ALA A 156 20.56 -5.79 31.56
CA ALA A 156 19.20 -5.92 32.10
C ALA A 156 18.38 -7.04 31.44
N ASN A 157 18.99 -7.83 30.55
CA ASN A 157 18.40 -8.98 29.89
C ASN A 157 17.29 -8.65 28.86
N ALA A 158 17.42 -7.52 28.15
CA ALA A 158 16.69 -7.33 26.90
C ALA A 158 17.05 -8.42 25.88
N ASP A 159 16.05 -8.90 25.14
CA ASP A 159 16.19 -9.98 24.18
C ASP A 159 16.74 -9.49 22.83
N ARG A 160 16.40 -8.24 22.46
CA ARG A 160 16.81 -7.57 21.22
C ARG A 160 17.10 -6.09 21.47
N LEU A 161 17.99 -5.50 20.68
CA LEU A 161 18.46 -4.12 20.84
C LEU A 161 18.31 -3.33 19.54
N THR A 162 17.73 -2.14 19.59
CA THR A 162 17.32 -1.42 18.37
C THR A 162 18.01 -0.06 18.27
N PHE A 163 18.57 0.22 17.09
CA PHE A 163 19.04 1.57 16.75
C PHE A 163 17.97 2.28 15.90
N ALA A 164 17.44 3.41 16.38
CA ALA A 164 16.41 4.16 15.67
C ALA A 164 16.94 5.47 15.05
N ASP A 165 16.79 5.60 13.73
CA ASP A 165 16.93 6.87 13.01
C ASP A 165 15.57 7.57 12.95
N THR A 166 15.17 8.14 14.09
CA THR A 166 13.84 8.71 14.33
C THR A 166 13.47 9.84 13.38
N VAL A 167 14.45 10.58 12.86
CA VAL A 167 14.23 11.75 11.98
C VAL A 167 14.80 11.56 10.57
N GLY A 168 15.16 10.32 10.20
CA GLY A 168 15.56 9.97 8.83
C GLY A 168 16.84 10.63 8.32
N VAL A 169 17.78 10.99 9.22
CA VAL A 169 19.01 11.75 8.86
C VAL A 169 20.22 10.84 8.61
N LEU A 170 20.07 9.53 8.80
CA LEU A 170 21.17 8.60 8.67
C LEU A 170 21.59 8.46 7.19
N ARG A 171 22.88 8.25 6.97
CA ARG A 171 23.46 8.02 5.64
C ARG A 171 23.93 6.57 5.52
N PRO A 172 23.81 5.93 4.34
CA PRO A 172 24.15 4.52 4.14
C PRO A 172 25.54 4.13 4.66
N GLU A 173 26.56 4.96 4.44
CA GLU A 173 27.94 4.69 4.89
C GLU A 173 28.04 4.72 6.42
N ARG A 174 27.36 5.68 7.05
CA ARG A 174 27.31 5.81 8.51
C ARG A 174 26.54 4.67 9.14
N THR A 175 25.47 4.19 8.49
CA THR A 175 24.73 3.01 8.94
C THR A 175 25.64 1.78 9.04
N ALA A 176 26.46 1.54 8.01
CA ALA A 176 27.41 0.43 8.01
C ALA A 176 28.44 0.53 9.15
N GLU A 177 28.97 1.73 9.43
CA GLU A 177 29.88 1.97 10.56
C GLU A 177 29.22 1.66 11.91
N ILE A 178 28.01 2.17 12.12
CA ILE A 178 27.26 2.01 13.36
C ILE A 178 26.96 0.53 13.60
N VAL A 179 26.41 -0.18 12.62
CA VAL A 179 26.08 -1.60 12.82
C VAL A 179 27.32 -2.43 13.12
N LYS A 180 28.44 -2.20 12.44
CA LYS A 180 29.72 -2.87 12.76
C LYS A 180 30.18 -2.58 14.18
N ARG A 181 30.07 -1.32 14.62
CA ARG A 181 30.41 -0.91 15.99
C ARG A 181 29.53 -1.62 17.01
N LEU A 182 28.21 -1.60 16.81
CA LEU A 182 27.27 -2.24 17.72
C LEU A 182 27.48 -3.77 17.76
N LYS A 183 27.69 -4.43 16.62
CA LYS A 183 27.99 -5.87 16.56
C LYS A 183 29.30 -6.28 17.24
N LYS A 184 30.25 -5.35 17.37
CA LYS A 184 31.50 -5.57 18.10
C LYS A 184 31.31 -5.48 19.61
N GLU A 185 30.46 -4.56 20.06
CA GLU A 185 30.29 -4.23 21.48
C GLU A 185 29.14 -4.97 22.16
N LEU A 186 28.14 -5.41 21.40
CA LEU A 186 26.92 -6.05 21.88
C LEU A 186 26.83 -7.49 21.38
N LYS A 187 26.26 -8.36 22.20
CA LYS A 187 26.07 -9.79 21.91
C LYS A 187 24.64 -10.13 21.53
N ARG A 188 23.66 -9.33 21.95
CA ARG A 188 22.24 -9.51 21.57
C ARG A 188 22.00 -9.22 20.08
N PRO A 189 20.92 -9.78 19.50
CA PRO A 189 20.45 -9.39 18.18
C PRO A 189 20.25 -7.88 18.07
N ILE A 190 20.67 -7.33 16.94
CA ILE A 190 20.59 -5.89 16.67
C ILE A 190 19.53 -5.64 15.61
N ALA A 191 18.57 -4.79 15.92
CA ALA A 191 17.56 -4.29 15.00
C ALA A 191 17.88 -2.87 14.51
N ILE A 192 17.39 -2.54 13.33
CA ILE A 192 17.44 -1.19 12.76
C ILE A 192 16.02 -0.69 12.50
N HIS A 193 15.76 0.58 12.83
CA HIS A 193 14.51 1.26 12.53
C HIS A 193 14.83 2.60 11.87
N CYS A 194 14.42 2.79 10.62
CA CYS A 194 14.76 3.99 9.83
C CYS A 194 13.51 4.70 9.32
N HIS A 195 13.42 6.00 9.60
CA HIS A 195 12.47 6.91 8.95
C HIS A 195 13.01 7.49 7.64
N ASP A 196 12.10 8.00 6.80
CA ASP A 196 12.37 8.32 5.39
C ASP A 196 12.40 9.82 5.06
N ASP A 197 12.68 10.70 6.03
CA ASP A 197 12.65 12.16 5.85
C ASP A 197 13.53 12.67 4.68
N PHE A 198 14.60 11.94 4.32
CA PHE A 198 15.46 12.22 3.17
C PHE A 198 15.41 11.16 2.05
N GLY A 199 14.45 10.23 2.08
CA GLY A 199 14.33 9.16 1.08
C GLY A 199 15.41 8.08 1.18
N LEU A 200 16.02 7.92 2.36
CA LEU A 200 17.15 7.00 2.60
C LEU A 200 16.80 5.81 3.50
N ALA A 201 15.56 5.67 3.99
CA ALA A 201 15.18 4.62 4.93
C ALA A 201 15.42 3.22 4.38
N THR A 202 14.96 2.95 3.15
CA THR A 202 15.18 1.67 2.47
C THR A 202 16.68 1.39 2.31
N ALA A 203 17.47 2.37 1.87
CA ALA A 203 18.91 2.21 1.67
C ALA A 203 19.66 1.97 2.99
N ASN A 204 19.32 2.71 4.05
CA ASN A 204 19.90 2.53 5.38
C ASN A 204 19.54 1.16 5.97
N THR A 205 18.29 0.74 5.84
CA THR A 205 17.83 -0.56 6.33
C THR A 205 18.60 -1.70 5.65
N ILE A 206 18.75 -1.64 4.32
CA ILE A 206 19.54 -2.62 3.57
C ILE A 206 21.00 -2.61 4.04
N GLN A 207 21.62 -1.42 4.17
CA GLN A 207 23.00 -1.31 4.66
C GLN A 207 23.17 -1.90 6.05
N ALA A 208 22.23 -1.70 6.97
CA ALA A 208 22.28 -2.27 8.30
C ALA A 208 22.26 -3.80 8.24
N VAL A 209 21.33 -4.39 7.49
CA VAL A 209 21.20 -5.85 7.37
C VAL A 209 22.45 -6.48 6.77
N ILE A 210 22.96 -5.96 5.64
CA ILE A 210 24.14 -6.55 4.98
C ILE A 210 25.44 -6.37 5.80
N ASN A 211 25.45 -5.44 6.76
CA ASN A 211 26.57 -5.24 7.69
C ASN A 211 26.36 -5.93 9.05
N GLY A 212 25.31 -6.75 9.19
CA GLY A 212 25.17 -7.70 10.30
C GLY A 212 24.03 -7.43 11.28
N ALA A 213 23.13 -6.47 11.00
CA ALA A 213 21.88 -6.35 11.75
C ALA A 213 21.05 -7.62 11.61
N ASN A 214 20.47 -8.07 12.71
CA ASN A 214 19.72 -9.32 12.83
C ASN A 214 18.22 -9.14 12.57
N GLU A 215 17.73 -7.91 12.58
CA GLU A 215 16.33 -7.56 12.40
C GLU A 215 16.22 -6.18 11.74
N PHE A 216 15.13 -5.94 11.03
CA PHE A 216 14.77 -4.61 10.57
C PHE A 216 13.30 -4.32 10.78
N HIS A 217 12.99 -3.05 11.07
CA HIS A 217 11.63 -2.56 11.20
C HIS A 217 11.22 -1.90 9.89
N ALA A 218 10.03 -2.22 9.42
CA ALA A 218 9.48 -1.66 8.22
C ALA A 218 7.96 -1.57 8.31
N THR A 219 7.36 -0.83 7.37
CA THR A 219 5.91 -0.81 7.19
C THR A 219 5.55 -1.15 5.74
N ILE A 220 4.39 -1.77 5.56
CA ILE A 220 3.80 -1.94 4.24
C ILE A 220 3.56 -0.57 3.62
N ASN A 221 3.98 -0.41 2.37
CA ASN A 221 3.92 0.84 1.62
C ASN A 221 4.84 1.97 2.14
N GLY A 222 5.65 1.73 3.18
CA GLY A 222 6.51 2.75 3.80
C GLY A 222 5.73 3.83 4.57
N ILE A 223 4.49 3.59 4.95
CA ILE A 223 3.70 4.55 5.73
C ILE A 223 4.28 4.75 7.14
N GLY A 224 4.05 5.92 7.72
CA GLY A 224 4.48 6.27 9.07
C GLY A 224 4.31 7.75 9.38
N GLU A 225 4.90 8.20 10.49
CA GLU A 225 5.04 9.63 10.78
C GLU A 225 5.78 10.38 9.65
N ARG A 226 5.33 11.60 9.32
CA ARG A 226 5.96 12.51 8.35
C ARG A 226 6.15 11.88 6.96
N ALA A 227 7.39 11.56 6.58
CA ALA A 227 7.75 10.92 5.31
C ALA A 227 7.64 9.39 5.36
N GLY A 228 7.41 8.81 6.54
CA GLY A 228 7.19 7.40 6.72
C GLY A 228 8.41 6.62 7.21
N ASN A 229 8.36 5.31 6.99
CA ASN A 229 9.35 4.32 7.40
C ASN A 229 9.98 3.65 6.18
N ALA A 230 11.01 2.84 6.40
CA ALA A 230 11.48 1.90 5.39
C ALA A 230 10.32 1.02 4.90
N ALA A 231 10.19 0.90 3.57
CA ALA A 231 9.11 0.14 2.96
C ALA A 231 9.42 -1.36 2.96
N LEU A 232 8.56 -2.17 3.58
CA LEU A 232 8.78 -3.60 3.79
C LEU A 232 8.95 -4.33 2.46
N GLU A 233 8.08 -4.06 1.49
CA GLU A 233 8.14 -4.65 0.16
C GLU A 233 9.43 -4.30 -0.60
N GLU A 234 9.98 -3.10 -0.40
CA GLU A 234 11.19 -2.65 -1.08
C GLU A 234 12.43 -3.28 -0.47
N VAL A 235 12.56 -3.22 0.86
CA VAL A 235 13.67 -3.81 1.61
C VAL A 235 13.72 -5.32 1.39
N THR A 236 12.58 -6.01 1.51
CA THR A 236 12.50 -7.46 1.33
C THR A 236 12.97 -7.86 -0.07
N MET A 237 12.41 -7.23 -1.11
CA MET A 237 12.74 -7.59 -2.49
C MET A 237 14.19 -7.25 -2.84
N ALA A 238 14.72 -6.13 -2.34
CA ALA A 238 16.12 -5.77 -2.55
C ALA A 238 17.07 -6.78 -1.88
N LEU A 239 16.85 -7.11 -0.60
CA LEU A 239 17.69 -8.06 0.13
C LEU A 239 17.70 -9.45 -0.53
N GLU A 240 16.55 -9.92 -1.01
CA GLU A 240 16.49 -11.22 -1.69
C GLU A 240 17.09 -11.21 -3.10
N PHE A 241 16.65 -10.29 -3.97
CA PHE A 241 16.99 -10.34 -5.38
C PHE A 241 18.35 -9.70 -5.71
N LEU A 242 18.79 -8.71 -4.92
CA LEU A 242 20.06 -8.01 -5.16
C LEU A 242 21.19 -8.50 -4.26
N TYR A 243 20.87 -8.94 -3.03
CA TYR A 243 21.88 -9.39 -2.05
C TYR A 243 21.85 -10.89 -1.77
N GLY A 244 20.90 -11.65 -2.34
CA GLY A 244 20.83 -13.11 -2.23
C GLY A 244 20.51 -13.61 -0.82
N LEU A 245 19.98 -12.75 0.06
CA LEU A 245 19.52 -13.14 1.38
C LEU A 245 18.18 -13.89 1.25
N LYS A 246 17.95 -14.90 2.08
CA LYS A 246 16.67 -15.60 2.12
C LYS A 246 15.88 -15.10 3.32
N LEU A 247 14.74 -14.49 3.06
CA LEU A 247 13.76 -14.09 4.07
C LEU A 247 12.59 -15.07 4.00
N GLU A 248 11.94 -15.33 5.14
CA GLU A 248 10.78 -16.23 5.22
C GLU A 248 9.48 -15.49 4.79
N ILE A 249 9.58 -14.62 3.79
CA ILE A 249 8.47 -13.81 3.29
C ILE A 249 7.82 -14.46 2.07
N ASN A 250 6.51 -14.68 2.17
CA ASN A 250 5.65 -15.09 1.08
C ASN A 250 5.38 -13.91 0.12
N LYS A 251 6.31 -13.69 -0.79
CA LYS A 251 6.29 -12.57 -1.75
C LYS A 251 4.97 -12.45 -2.51
N GLU A 252 4.28 -13.54 -2.83
CA GLU A 252 2.99 -13.51 -3.54
C GLU A 252 1.89 -12.74 -2.78
N ARG A 253 2.10 -12.46 -1.49
CA ARG A 253 1.19 -11.68 -0.65
C ARG A 253 1.52 -10.19 -0.60
N LEU A 254 2.68 -9.75 -1.09
CA LEU A 254 3.11 -8.34 -1.00
C LEU A 254 2.12 -7.37 -1.65
N TYR A 255 1.74 -7.60 -2.91
CA TYR A 255 0.80 -6.71 -3.60
C TYR A 255 -0.62 -6.74 -3.00
N PRO A 256 -1.22 -7.93 -2.70
CA PRO A 256 -2.49 -7.98 -1.98
C PRO A 256 -2.48 -7.28 -0.62
N THR A 257 -1.42 -7.44 0.19
CA THR A 257 -1.29 -6.80 1.50
C THR A 257 -1.13 -5.29 1.36
N SER A 258 -0.32 -4.82 0.40
CA SER A 258 -0.21 -3.41 0.03
C SER A 258 -1.57 -2.77 -0.28
N LYS A 259 -2.39 -3.44 -1.09
CA LYS A 259 -3.75 -2.96 -1.45
C LYS A 259 -4.74 -3.01 -0.28
N LEU A 260 -4.59 -3.96 0.64
CA LEU A 260 -5.39 -4.01 1.86
C LEU A 260 -5.08 -2.82 2.77
N VAL A 261 -3.80 -2.53 2.97
CA VAL A 261 -3.33 -1.39 3.76
C VAL A 261 -3.79 -0.08 3.12
N GLU A 262 -3.54 0.13 1.82
CA GLU A 262 -4.03 1.30 1.05
C GLU A 262 -5.54 1.52 1.26
N LYS A 263 -6.34 0.44 1.18
CA LYS A 263 -7.79 0.52 1.35
C LYS A 263 -8.21 0.98 2.75
N PHE A 264 -7.58 0.48 3.80
CA PHE A 264 -7.99 0.78 5.17
C PHE A 264 -7.38 2.07 5.71
N THR A 265 -6.15 2.40 5.33
CA THR A 265 -5.51 3.67 5.72
C THR A 265 -5.98 4.83 4.85
N ARG A 266 -6.51 4.56 3.65
CA ARG A 266 -6.88 5.55 2.62
C ARG A 266 -5.69 6.37 2.11
N ILE A 267 -4.47 5.90 2.38
CA ILE A 267 -3.25 6.47 1.84
C ILE A 267 -3.01 5.82 0.48
N VAL A 268 -3.21 6.61 -0.58
CA VAL A 268 -3.05 6.15 -1.97
C VAL A 268 -1.59 5.82 -2.24
N VAL A 269 -1.35 4.63 -2.76
CA VAL A 269 -0.01 4.22 -3.20
C VAL A 269 0.31 4.96 -4.51
N PRO A 270 1.44 5.69 -4.58
CA PRO A 270 1.86 6.32 -5.82
C PRO A 270 1.93 5.30 -6.97
N PRO A 271 1.41 5.59 -8.17
CA PRO A 271 1.45 4.65 -9.27
C PRO A 271 2.86 4.16 -9.60
N ASN A 272 3.88 5.00 -9.44
CA ASN A 272 5.27 4.67 -9.68
C ASN A 272 6.03 4.16 -8.44
N LYS A 273 5.35 3.81 -7.34
CA LYS A 273 6.02 3.26 -6.16
C LYS A 273 6.76 1.96 -6.51
N PRO A 274 8.02 1.79 -6.10
CA PRO A 274 8.76 0.56 -6.35
C PRO A 274 8.01 -0.68 -5.86
N ILE A 275 8.13 -1.78 -6.60
CA ILE A 275 7.51 -3.08 -6.34
C ILE A 275 5.97 -3.07 -6.43
N VAL A 276 5.26 -2.26 -5.66
CA VAL A 276 3.79 -2.38 -5.51
C VAL A 276 2.98 -1.32 -6.27
N GLY A 277 3.60 -0.29 -6.83
CA GLY A 277 2.90 0.79 -7.55
C GLY A 277 2.24 0.33 -8.85
N ASP A 278 1.07 0.87 -9.20
CA ASP A 278 0.27 0.49 -10.37
C ASP A 278 1.02 0.54 -11.72
N ASN A 279 2.12 1.27 -11.83
CA ASN A 279 2.96 1.37 -13.02
C ASN A 279 4.24 0.51 -12.94
N ALA A 280 4.55 -0.13 -11.81
CA ALA A 280 5.79 -0.90 -11.62
C ALA A 280 5.94 -2.06 -12.62
N PHE A 281 4.82 -2.58 -13.14
CA PHE A 281 4.76 -3.67 -14.12
C PHE A 281 3.80 -3.37 -15.29
N THR A 282 3.66 -2.09 -15.62
CA THR A 282 2.78 -1.63 -16.69
C THR A 282 3.60 -1.02 -17.82
N HIS A 283 3.37 -1.47 -19.06
CA HIS A 283 4.17 -1.08 -20.22
C HIS A 283 3.30 -0.46 -21.31
N GLU A 284 3.72 0.72 -21.81
CA GLU A 284 3.08 1.41 -22.95
C GLU A 284 3.96 1.43 -24.21
N SER A 285 5.28 1.61 -24.03
CA SER A 285 6.22 1.82 -25.14
C SER A 285 6.26 0.64 -26.10
N GLY A 286 6.09 0.90 -27.40
CA GLY A 286 6.09 -0.12 -28.45
C GLY A 286 7.42 -0.87 -28.58
N ILE A 287 8.56 -0.20 -28.33
CA ILE A 287 9.89 -0.85 -28.34
C ILE A 287 10.01 -1.77 -27.12
N HIS A 288 9.56 -1.31 -25.95
CA HIS A 288 9.63 -2.10 -24.72
C HIS A 288 8.72 -3.32 -24.81
N THR A 289 7.48 -3.13 -25.26
CA THR A 289 6.49 -4.20 -25.38
C THR A 289 6.96 -5.27 -26.39
N SER A 290 7.55 -4.86 -27.51
CA SER A 290 8.06 -5.80 -28.52
C SER A 290 9.19 -6.71 -27.99
N ALA A 291 10.14 -6.17 -27.22
CA ALA A 291 11.19 -6.99 -26.62
C ALA A 291 10.66 -7.82 -25.45
N LEU A 292 9.78 -7.25 -24.62
CA LEU A 292 9.14 -7.92 -23.49
C LEU A 292 8.30 -9.13 -23.91
N LEU A 293 7.58 -9.04 -25.03
CA LEU A 293 6.79 -10.15 -25.59
C LEU A 293 7.68 -11.31 -26.07
N LYS A 294 8.96 -11.06 -26.37
CA LYS A 294 9.94 -12.09 -26.75
C LYS A 294 10.64 -12.66 -25.51
N ASP A 295 11.06 -11.79 -24.60
CA ASP A 295 11.70 -12.15 -23.33
C ASP A 295 11.44 -11.04 -22.30
N SER A 296 10.66 -11.35 -21.26
CA SER A 296 10.25 -10.37 -20.25
C SER A 296 11.42 -9.80 -19.45
N ARG A 297 12.53 -10.53 -19.33
CA ARG A 297 13.73 -10.11 -18.58
C ARG A 297 14.42 -8.88 -19.18
N THR A 298 14.10 -8.52 -20.43
CA THR A 298 14.68 -7.36 -21.10
C THR A 298 14.33 -6.03 -20.41
N TYR A 299 13.15 -5.94 -19.79
CA TYR A 299 12.67 -4.72 -19.13
C TYR A 299 12.08 -4.96 -17.74
N GLU A 300 11.97 -6.21 -17.30
CA GLU A 300 11.46 -6.56 -15.97
C GLU A 300 12.56 -7.25 -15.15
N PRO A 301 13.09 -6.58 -14.10
CA PRO A 301 14.11 -7.19 -13.25
C PRO A 301 13.54 -8.38 -12.44
N ILE A 302 12.22 -8.39 -12.21
CA ILE A 302 11.46 -9.44 -11.55
C ILE A 302 10.12 -9.62 -12.25
N SER A 303 9.54 -10.83 -12.22
CA SER A 303 8.20 -11.07 -12.76
C SER A 303 7.13 -10.54 -11.80
N PRO A 304 6.05 -9.89 -12.27
CA PRO A 304 4.98 -9.40 -11.39
C PRO A 304 4.28 -10.50 -10.58
N GLU A 305 4.26 -11.73 -11.10
CA GLU A 305 3.62 -12.88 -10.46
C GLU A 305 4.28 -13.22 -9.13
N ILE A 306 5.58 -12.95 -8.98
CA ILE A 306 6.33 -13.17 -7.74
C ILE A 306 5.70 -12.42 -6.57
N ILE A 307 5.11 -11.24 -6.83
CA ILE A 307 4.50 -10.40 -5.78
C ILE A 307 2.97 -10.52 -5.72
N GLY A 308 2.38 -11.50 -6.41
CA GLY A 308 0.93 -11.69 -6.48
C GLY A 308 0.24 -10.72 -7.44
N ARG A 309 0.97 -10.24 -8.45
CA ARG A 309 0.48 -9.28 -9.44
C ARG A 309 0.55 -9.85 -10.85
N LYS A 310 -0.15 -9.20 -11.79
CA LYS A 310 -0.04 -9.48 -13.23
C LYS A 310 0.52 -8.27 -13.97
N ARG A 311 1.23 -8.57 -15.05
CA ARG A 311 1.66 -7.57 -16.02
C ARG A 311 0.45 -6.94 -16.69
N VAL A 312 0.54 -5.64 -16.96
CA VAL A 312 -0.48 -4.90 -17.71
C VAL A 312 0.18 -4.23 -18.92
N ILE A 313 -0.41 -4.38 -20.10
CA ILE A 313 -0.02 -3.63 -21.29
C ILE A 313 -1.10 -2.58 -21.52
N VAL A 314 -0.71 -1.31 -21.56
CA VAL A 314 -1.62 -0.19 -21.85
C VAL A 314 -1.30 0.37 -23.23
N LEU A 315 -2.33 0.76 -23.98
CA LEU A 315 -2.12 1.43 -25.26
C LEU A 315 -2.27 2.94 -25.07
N GLY A 316 -1.30 3.71 -25.56
CA GLY A 316 -1.33 5.17 -25.61
C GLY A 316 -0.53 5.70 -26.81
N LYS A 317 -0.05 6.95 -26.72
CA LYS A 317 0.67 7.61 -27.83
C LYS A 317 1.97 6.90 -28.19
N HIS A 318 2.59 6.19 -27.24
CA HIS A 318 3.84 5.48 -27.44
C HIS A 318 3.68 4.03 -27.92
N THR A 319 2.44 3.63 -28.22
CA THR A 319 2.10 2.28 -28.69
C THR A 319 2.84 1.92 -29.97
N GLY A 320 3.29 0.67 -30.06
CA GLY A 320 3.80 0.05 -31.28
C GLY A 320 2.86 -1.04 -31.81
N LYS A 321 3.10 -1.51 -33.04
CA LYS A 321 2.29 -2.56 -33.68
C LYS A 321 2.16 -3.82 -32.82
N ALA A 322 3.25 -4.27 -32.20
CA ALA A 322 3.27 -5.46 -31.35
C ALA A 322 2.33 -5.35 -30.12
N SER A 323 2.20 -4.16 -29.53
CA SER A 323 1.27 -3.95 -28.40
C SER A 323 -0.19 -4.04 -28.86
N VAL A 324 -0.51 -3.50 -30.04
CA VAL A 324 -1.85 -3.61 -30.62
C VAL A 324 -2.18 -5.07 -30.96
N GLU A 325 -1.23 -5.80 -31.55
CA GLU A 325 -1.39 -7.24 -31.84
C GLU A 325 -1.62 -8.06 -30.57
N ALA A 326 -0.90 -7.77 -29.48
CA ALA A 326 -1.08 -8.44 -28.20
C ALA A 326 -2.49 -8.22 -27.64
N ILE A 327 -2.98 -6.97 -27.66
CA ILE A 327 -4.34 -6.63 -27.21
C ILE A 327 -5.42 -7.24 -28.12
N LEU A 328 -5.22 -7.21 -29.45
CA LEU A 328 -6.14 -7.89 -30.39
C LEU A 328 -6.24 -9.38 -30.06
N LYS A 329 -5.12 -10.05 -29.82
CA LYS A 329 -5.09 -11.46 -29.42
C LYS A 329 -5.79 -11.70 -28.07
N GLU A 330 -5.56 -10.84 -27.09
CA GLU A 330 -6.21 -10.93 -25.77
C GLU A 330 -7.74 -10.79 -25.88
N LEU A 331 -8.21 -9.88 -26.73
CA LEU A 331 -9.64 -9.66 -26.99
C LEU A 331 -10.25 -10.70 -27.95
N GLY A 332 -9.44 -11.58 -28.54
CA GLY A 332 -9.91 -12.59 -29.51
C GLY A 332 -10.18 -12.05 -30.91
N TYR A 333 -9.61 -10.90 -31.27
CA TYR A 333 -9.70 -10.29 -32.59
C TYR A 333 -8.47 -10.57 -33.45
N SER A 334 -8.62 -10.36 -34.76
CA SER A 334 -7.52 -10.43 -35.73
C SER A 334 -7.67 -9.30 -36.74
N ALA A 335 -6.56 -8.66 -37.11
CA ALA A 335 -6.52 -7.54 -38.03
C ALA A 335 -5.51 -7.83 -39.15
N ASN A 336 -5.82 -7.40 -40.37
CA ASN A 336 -4.83 -7.38 -41.46
C ASN A 336 -3.84 -6.21 -41.29
N PRO A 337 -2.74 -6.15 -42.07
CA PRO A 337 -1.72 -5.11 -41.92
C PRO A 337 -2.25 -3.67 -42.04
N GLN A 338 -3.21 -3.42 -42.93
CA GLN A 338 -3.82 -2.10 -43.13
C GLN A 338 -4.69 -1.70 -41.94
N GLN A 339 -5.53 -2.63 -41.45
CA GLN A 339 -6.37 -2.42 -40.27
C GLN A 339 -5.52 -2.19 -39.01
N LEU A 340 -4.42 -2.92 -38.86
CA LEU A 340 -3.49 -2.74 -37.74
C LEU A 340 -2.86 -1.35 -37.74
N GLU A 341 -2.46 -0.85 -38.91
CA GLU A 341 -1.92 0.50 -39.08
C GLU A 341 -2.96 1.58 -38.78
N GLU A 342 -4.20 1.38 -39.21
CA GLU A 342 -5.30 2.30 -38.91
C GLU A 342 -5.65 2.33 -37.42
N ILE A 343 -5.74 1.17 -36.75
CA ILE A 343 -5.97 1.09 -35.30
C ILE A 343 -4.87 1.84 -34.56
N LEU A 344 -3.60 1.59 -34.93
CA LEU A 344 -2.46 2.26 -34.33
C LEU A 344 -2.51 3.79 -34.51
N ALA A 345 -2.84 4.27 -35.71
CA ALA A 345 -2.95 5.69 -36.00
C ALA A 345 -4.03 6.38 -35.16
N ARG A 346 -5.21 5.76 -35.03
CA ARG A 346 -6.33 6.29 -34.23
C ARG A 346 -6.01 6.33 -32.73
N ILE A 347 -5.30 5.32 -32.21
CA ILE A 347 -4.85 5.30 -30.81
C ILE A 347 -3.86 6.45 -30.55
N LYS A 348 -2.91 6.67 -31.48
CA LYS A 348 -1.93 7.76 -31.36
C LYS A 348 -2.59 9.13 -31.44
N ASP A 349 -3.52 9.34 -32.37
CA ASP A 349 -4.28 10.60 -32.48
C ASP A 349 -5.06 10.93 -31.20
N LEU A 350 -5.65 9.93 -30.52
CA LEU A 350 -6.26 10.16 -29.21
C LEU A 350 -5.23 10.62 -28.17
N GLY A 351 -4.08 9.94 -28.10
CA GLY A 351 -3.00 10.31 -27.19
C GLY A 351 -2.39 11.69 -27.48
N ASP A 352 -2.24 12.07 -28.75
CA ASP A 352 -1.70 13.36 -29.18
C ASP A 352 -2.61 14.54 -28.79
N ARG A 353 -3.91 14.28 -28.62
CA ARG A 353 -4.88 15.25 -28.08
C ARG A 353 -4.82 15.39 -26.55
N GLY A 354 -3.81 14.81 -25.90
CA GLY A 354 -3.64 14.85 -24.45
C GLY A 354 -4.65 13.99 -23.68
N LYS A 355 -5.38 13.09 -24.37
CA LYS A 355 -6.39 12.24 -23.75
C LYS A 355 -5.75 10.96 -23.21
N ARG A 356 -6.15 10.56 -21.99
CA ARG A 356 -5.91 9.21 -21.50
C ARG A 356 -6.68 8.22 -22.38
N VAL A 357 -5.97 7.32 -23.03
CA VAL A 357 -6.56 6.25 -23.84
C VAL A 357 -7.01 5.14 -22.87
N THR A 358 -8.31 4.84 -22.87
CA THR A 358 -8.90 3.80 -22.02
C THR A 358 -9.10 2.48 -22.77
N ASP A 359 -9.33 1.39 -22.04
CA ASP A 359 -9.62 0.08 -22.65
C ASP A 359 -10.89 0.15 -23.52
N ALA A 360 -11.87 0.96 -23.10
CA ALA A 360 -13.08 1.23 -23.88
C ALA A 360 -12.79 1.94 -25.20
N ASP A 361 -11.91 2.96 -25.19
CA ASP A 361 -11.51 3.68 -26.40
C ASP A 361 -10.81 2.74 -27.39
N VAL A 362 -9.89 1.91 -26.88
CA VAL A 362 -9.17 0.90 -27.68
C VAL A 362 -10.14 -0.07 -28.32
N LYS A 363 -11.07 -0.64 -27.53
CA LYS A 363 -12.08 -1.58 -28.03
C LYS A 363 -12.96 -0.93 -29.11
N ALA A 364 -13.42 0.30 -28.89
CA ALA A 364 -14.25 1.03 -29.84
C ALA A 364 -13.51 1.29 -31.17
N ILE A 365 -12.21 1.65 -31.11
CA ILE A 365 -11.37 1.81 -32.30
C ILE A 365 -11.25 0.48 -33.05
N ILE A 366 -10.94 -0.61 -32.35
CA ILE A 366 -10.81 -1.94 -32.94
C ILE A 366 -12.11 -2.37 -33.62
N GLU A 367 -13.24 -2.29 -32.92
CA GLU A 367 -14.55 -2.67 -33.47
C GLU A 367 -14.92 -1.83 -34.70
N THR A 368 -14.60 -0.54 -34.69
CA THR A 368 -14.84 0.36 -35.83
C THR A 368 -14.00 -0.03 -37.04
N VAL A 369 -12.70 -0.25 -36.87
CA VAL A 369 -11.78 -0.57 -37.98
C VAL A 369 -12.03 -1.98 -38.53
N LEU A 370 -12.36 -2.92 -37.65
CA LEU A 370 -12.71 -4.29 -38.05
C LEU A 370 -14.16 -4.43 -38.54
N GLN A 371 -14.95 -3.35 -38.52
CA GLN A 371 -16.38 -3.33 -38.88
C GLN A 371 -17.21 -4.35 -38.10
N ILE A 372 -16.84 -4.60 -36.85
CA ILE A 372 -17.55 -5.52 -35.96
C ILE A 372 -18.77 -4.80 -35.41
N LYS A 373 -19.95 -5.31 -35.74
CA LYS A 373 -21.20 -4.87 -35.10
C LYS A 373 -21.30 -5.50 -33.72
N SER A 374 -20.90 -4.74 -32.72
CA SER A 374 -21.05 -5.09 -31.30
C SER A 374 -22.38 -4.51 -30.81
N GLU A 375 -23.37 -5.37 -30.53
CA GLU A 375 -24.58 -4.91 -29.86
C GLU A 375 -24.28 -4.70 -28.37
N LYS A 376 -24.44 -3.46 -27.90
CA LYS A 376 -24.34 -3.15 -26.48
C LYS A 376 -25.44 -3.91 -25.73
N LYS A 377 -25.04 -4.88 -24.91
CA LYS A 377 -25.96 -5.68 -24.09
C LYS A 377 -26.73 -4.81 -23.11
N VAL A 378 -26.10 -3.77 -22.58
CA VAL A 378 -26.72 -2.81 -21.66
C VAL A 378 -26.74 -1.44 -22.32
N LYS A 379 -27.93 -0.87 -22.49
CA LYS A 379 -28.13 0.48 -22.97
C LYS A 379 -28.81 1.31 -21.90
N LEU A 380 -28.21 2.45 -21.55
CA LEU A 380 -28.88 3.48 -20.76
C LEU A 380 -29.94 4.15 -21.65
N GLU A 381 -31.20 4.05 -21.28
CA GLU A 381 -32.30 4.72 -21.99
C GLU A 381 -32.67 6.05 -21.34
N ASP A 382 -32.71 6.07 -20.01
CA ASP A 382 -33.07 7.26 -19.24
C ASP A 382 -32.52 7.17 -17.82
N PHE A 383 -32.30 8.31 -17.18
CA PHE A 383 -32.08 8.39 -15.73
C PHE A 383 -32.52 9.74 -15.17
N ALA A 384 -33.05 9.72 -13.96
CA ALA A 384 -33.45 10.91 -13.22
C ALA A 384 -32.85 10.87 -11.82
N ILE A 385 -32.35 12.01 -11.36
CA ILE A 385 -31.67 12.12 -10.06
C ILE A 385 -32.23 13.30 -9.30
N VAL A 386 -32.53 13.06 -8.03
CA VAL A 386 -32.95 14.09 -7.07
C VAL A 386 -31.90 14.14 -5.97
N THR A 387 -31.32 15.31 -5.77
CA THR A 387 -30.32 15.57 -4.72
C THR A 387 -30.55 16.95 -4.12
N GLY A 388 -30.19 17.13 -2.86
CA GLY A 388 -30.34 18.41 -2.15
C GLY A 388 -29.76 18.35 -0.74
N LYS A 389 -29.51 19.51 -0.13
CA LYS A 389 -28.84 19.61 1.18
C LYS A 389 -29.51 18.79 2.29
N ASN A 390 -30.84 18.71 2.28
CA ASN A 390 -31.64 18.00 3.29
C ASN A 390 -32.44 16.83 2.69
N THR A 391 -32.04 16.35 1.51
CA THR A 391 -32.73 15.29 0.79
C THR A 391 -31.76 14.15 0.59
N THR A 392 -32.15 12.92 0.94
CA THR A 392 -31.35 11.74 0.61
C THR A 392 -31.24 11.63 -0.92
N PRO A 393 -30.02 11.66 -1.49
CA PRO A 393 -29.83 11.52 -2.93
C PRO A 393 -30.46 10.22 -3.43
N MET A 394 -31.28 10.34 -4.48
CA MET A 394 -32.01 9.23 -5.08
C MET A 394 -31.88 9.30 -6.59
N ALA A 395 -31.70 8.13 -7.21
CA ALA A 395 -31.68 7.99 -8.65
C ALA A 395 -32.69 6.93 -9.10
N SER A 396 -33.33 7.20 -10.23
CA SER A 396 -34.09 6.25 -11.03
C SER A 396 -33.35 6.04 -12.35
N VAL A 397 -33.06 4.80 -12.71
CA VAL A 397 -32.35 4.47 -13.95
C VAL A 397 -33.18 3.49 -14.76
N LYS A 398 -33.32 3.79 -16.05
CA LYS A 398 -33.93 2.94 -17.05
C LYS A 398 -32.86 2.35 -17.96
N LEU A 399 -32.67 1.04 -17.88
CA LEU A 399 -31.74 0.29 -18.73
C LEU A 399 -32.51 -0.64 -19.66
N ARG A 400 -32.01 -0.82 -20.89
CA ARG A 400 -32.35 -1.95 -21.74
C ARG A 400 -31.22 -2.99 -21.67
N ILE A 401 -31.51 -4.18 -21.16
CA ILE A 401 -30.56 -5.27 -20.98
C ILE A 401 -30.98 -6.44 -21.88
N ASN A 402 -30.18 -6.78 -22.89
CA ASN A 402 -30.51 -7.81 -23.89
C ASN A 402 -31.91 -7.65 -24.52
N GLY A 403 -32.32 -6.41 -24.78
CA GLY A 403 -33.63 -6.09 -25.33
C GLY A 403 -34.74 -5.86 -24.30
N GLU A 404 -34.59 -6.35 -23.07
CA GLU A 404 -35.56 -6.19 -21.98
C GLU A 404 -35.39 -4.86 -21.24
N GLU A 405 -36.50 -4.19 -20.94
CA GLU A 405 -36.51 -2.96 -20.17
C GLU A 405 -36.48 -3.24 -18.66
N ARG A 406 -35.63 -2.51 -17.93
CA ARG A 406 -35.48 -2.57 -16.48
C ARG A 406 -35.45 -1.15 -15.92
N ILE A 407 -36.33 -0.87 -14.98
CA ILE A 407 -36.34 0.40 -14.25
C ILE A 407 -36.05 0.08 -12.78
N GLU A 408 -35.02 0.69 -12.24
CA GLU A 408 -34.67 0.53 -10.83
C GLU A 408 -34.36 1.87 -10.18
N THR A 409 -34.62 1.92 -8.88
CA THR A 409 -34.33 3.06 -8.04
C THR A 409 -33.42 2.67 -6.89
N ALA A 410 -32.55 3.59 -6.51
CA ALA A 410 -31.70 3.47 -5.35
C ALA A 410 -31.39 4.82 -4.73
N ILE A 411 -30.97 4.77 -3.47
CA ILE A 411 -30.39 5.90 -2.74
C ILE A 411 -28.87 5.79 -2.72
N GLY A 412 -28.21 6.89 -2.41
CA GLY A 412 -26.76 6.93 -2.22
C GLY A 412 -26.32 8.11 -1.37
N VAL A 413 -25.03 8.17 -1.07
CA VAL A 413 -24.44 9.31 -0.34
C VAL A 413 -24.35 10.58 -1.19
N GLY A 414 -24.44 10.42 -2.51
CA GLY A 414 -24.43 11.50 -3.50
C GLY A 414 -25.15 11.07 -4.78
N PRO A 415 -25.33 11.99 -5.74
CA PRO A 415 -26.07 11.72 -6.98
C PRO A 415 -25.43 10.61 -7.83
N VAL A 416 -24.10 10.59 -7.93
CA VAL A 416 -23.34 9.54 -8.64
C VAL A 416 -23.52 8.17 -7.98
N ASP A 417 -23.35 8.11 -6.66
CA ASP A 417 -23.49 6.86 -5.90
C ASP A 417 -24.92 6.30 -6.00
N ALA A 418 -25.94 7.15 -5.90
CA ALA A 418 -27.33 6.75 -6.07
C ALA A 418 -27.59 6.16 -7.46
N ALA A 419 -27.09 6.79 -8.52
CA ALA A 419 -27.24 6.30 -9.89
C ALA A 419 -26.51 4.97 -10.11
N ILE A 420 -25.29 4.83 -9.61
CA ILE A 420 -24.51 3.58 -9.70
C ILE A 420 -25.20 2.46 -8.91
N ASN A 421 -25.74 2.74 -7.72
CA ASN A 421 -26.49 1.75 -6.94
C ASN A 421 -27.76 1.29 -7.67
N ALA A 422 -28.47 2.19 -8.33
CA ALA A 422 -29.65 1.86 -9.14
C ALA A 422 -29.26 0.97 -10.34
N ILE A 423 -28.18 1.29 -11.05
CA ILE A 423 -27.62 0.45 -12.12
C ILE A 423 -27.25 -0.93 -11.58
N ARG A 424 -26.49 -1.01 -10.48
CA ARG A 424 -26.08 -2.27 -9.85
C ARG A 424 -27.27 -3.14 -9.47
N LYS A 425 -28.36 -2.53 -8.99
CA LYS A 425 -29.61 -3.21 -8.69
C LYS A 425 -30.27 -3.77 -9.96
N ALA A 426 -30.33 -2.97 -11.04
CA ALA A 426 -30.89 -3.39 -12.33
C ALA A 426 -30.12 -4.58 -12.95
N ILE A 427 -28.80 -4.62 -12.76
CA ILE A 427 -27.93 -5.65 -13.37
C ILE A 427 -27.62 -6.82 -12.43
N LYS A 428 -28.16 -6.85 -11.20
CA LYS A 428 -27.78 -7.80 -10.14
C LYS A 428 -27.86 -9.27 -10.57
N ASN A 429 -28.80 -9.60 -11.46
CA ASN A 429 -28.99 -10.96 -11.98
C ASN A 429 -28.12 -11.28 -13.21
N TYR A 430 -27.42 -10.30 -13.78
CA TYR A 430 -26.60 -10.44 -14.99
C TYR A 430 -25.10 -10.39 -14.67
N ALA A 431 -24.68 -9.52 -13.74
CA ALA A 431 -23.28 -9.39 -13.37
C ALA A 431 -23.08 -8.80 -11.97
N ASP A 432 -22.15 -9.39 -11.19
CA ASP A 432 -21.60 -8.76 -9.98
C ASP A 432 -20.37 -7.93 -10.35
N VAL A 433 -20.57 -6.61 -10.46
CA VAL A 433 -19.53 -5.64 -10.84
C VAL A 433 -19.24 -4.72 -9.67
N LYS A 434 -17.95 -4.48 -9.42
CA LYS A 434 -17.43 -3.58 -8.39
C LYS A 434 -16.72 -2.39 -9.03
N LEU A 435 -17.05 -1.18 -8.59
CA LEU A 435 -16.26 0.03 -8.87
C LEU A 435 -14.98 -0.02 -8.03
N VAL A 436 -13.82 -0.07 -8.68
CA VAL A 436 -12.50 -0.15 -8.04
C VAL A 436 -11.92 1.25 -7.84
N SER A 437 -11.96 2.07 -8.88
CA SER A 437 -11.50 3.45 -8.83
C SER A 437 -12.44 4.35 -9.62
N TYR A 438 -12.47 5.61 -9.20
CA TYR A 438 -13.30 6.67 -9.75
C TYR A 438 -12.48 7.96 -9.70
N SER A 439 -12.20 8.54 -10.87
CA SER A 439 -11.51 9.83 -10.99
C SER A 439 -12.38 10.80 -11.78
N VAL A 440 -12.39 12.06 -11.36
CA VAL A 440 -13.03 13.17 -12.07
C VAL A 440 -12.02 14.29 -12.19
N GLU A 441 -11.76 14.72 -13.41
CA GLU A 441 -10.86 15.82 -13.71
C GLU A 441 -11.59 16.86 -14.55
N ALA A 442 -11.46 18.15 -14.22
CA ALA A 442 -11.96 19.20 -15.09
C ALA A 442 -11.02 19.35 -16.28
N ILE A 443 -11.55 19.25 -17.51
CA ILE A 443 -10.80 19.42 -18.75
C ILE A 443 -10.60 20.91 -19.05
N THR A 444 -11.62 21.72 -18.73
CA THR A 444 -11.61 23.18 -18.92
C THR A 444 -11.88 23.90 -17.60
N GLY A 445 -11.57 25.19 -17.53
CA GLY A 445 -12.02 26.03 -16.42
C GLY A 445 -13.45 26.54 -16.63
N GLY A 446 -14.11 26.98 -15.55
CA GLY A 446 -15.48 27.52 -15.58
C GLY A 446 -16.48 26.65 -14.83
N THR A 447 -17.66 27.19 -14.53
CA THR A 447 -18.75 26.46 -13.86
C THR A 447 -19.48 25.48 -14.79
N ASP A 448 -19.22 25.57 -16.09
CA ASP A 448 -19.72 24.75 -17.18
C ASP A 448 -18.62 23.86 -17.77
N ALA A 449 -17.53 23.66 -17.01
CA ALA A 449 -16.38 22.90 -17.44
C ALA A 449 -16.78 21.50 -17.92
N LEU A 450 -16.19 21.08 -19.03
CA LEU A 450 -16.21 19.67 -19.41
C LEU A 450 -15.43 18.89 -18.37
N VAL A 451 -16.05 17.86 -17.81
CA VAL A 451 -15.40 16.95 -16.87
C VAL A 451 -15.07 15.64 -17.55
N ASP A 452 -13.90 15.11 -17.20
CA ASP A 452 -13.44 13.80 -17.58
C ASP A 452 -13.65 12.84 -16.41
N VAL A 453 -14.52 11.86 -16.58
CA VAL A 453 -14.77 10.83 -15.59
C VAL A 453 -14.16 9.52 -16.07
N VAL A 454 -13.22 8.97 -15.30
CA VAL A 454 -12.59 7.69 -15.57
C VAL A 454 -12.95 6.73 -14.44
N VAL A 455 -13.48 5.56 -14.80
CA VAL A 455 -13.86 4.51 -13.85
C VAL A 455 -13.08 3.23 -14.15
N GLN A 456 -12.68 2.52 -13.10
CA GLN A 456 -12.25 1.12 -13.22
C GLN A 456 -13.28 0.20 -12.61
N LEU A 457 -13.73 -0.77 -13.39
CA LEU A 457 -14.72 -1.76 -12.97
C LEU A 457 -14.08 -3.15 -12.93
N LYS A 458 -14.45 -3.95 -11.93
CA LYS A 458 -13.98 -5.32 -11.74
C LYS A 458 -15.13 -6.32 -11.72
N ARG A 459 -14.98 -7.42 -12.46
CA ARG A 459 -15.83 -8.62 -12.38
C ARG A 459 -14.93 -9.86 -12.31
N GLY A 460 -15.00 -10.60 -11.21
CA GLY A 460 -14.09 -11.72 -10.94
C GLY A 460 -12.62 -11.25 -11.00
N ASN A 461 -11.84 -11.79 -11.93
CA ASN A 461 -10.42 -11.43 -12.14
C ASN A 461 -10.19 -10.41 -13.27
N LYS A 462 -11.24 -9.95 -13.96
CA LYS A 462 -11.12 -8.95 -15.04
C LYS A 462 -11.34 -7.55 -14.48
N ILE A 463 -10.47 -6.62 -14.85
CA ILE A 463 -10.58 -5.19 -14.56
C ILE A 463 -10.57 -4.46 -15.90
N VAL A 464 -11.45 -3.49 -16.08
CA VAL A 464 -11.51 -2.65 -17.28
C VAL A 464 -11.61 -1.19 -16.90
N THR A 465 -11.04 -0.33 -17.73
CA THR A 465 -11.12 1.12 -17.58
C THR A 465 -12.05 1.69 -18.64
N ALA A 466 -12.98 2.54 -18.23
CA ALA A 466 -13.91 3.24 -19.11
C ALA A 466 -13.98 4.72 -18.77
N ARG A 467 -14.44 5.51 -19.73
CA ARG A 467 -14.45 6.97 -19.68
C ARG A 467 -15.81 7.53 -20.07
N GLY A 468 -16.21 8.61 -19.42
CA GLY A 468 -17.31 9.48 -19.81
C GLY A 468 -16.87 10.93 -19.75
N ALA A 469 -17.19 11.73 -20.76
CA ALA A 469 -16.80 13.13 -20.83
C ALA A 469 -18.00 14.01 -21.17
N ARG A 470 -18.50 14.76 -20.19
CA ARG A 470 -19.67 15.64 -20.27
C ARG A 470 -19.46 16.88 -19.39
N ALA A 471 -20.28 17.92 -19.57
CA ALA A 471 -20.33 19.01 -18.59
C ALA A 471 -21.01 18.56 -17.28
N ASP A 472 -22.02 17.69 -17.39
CA ASP A 472 -22.68 17.09 -16.23
C ASP A 472 -21.84 15.91 -15.70
N ILE A 473 -21.30 16.06 -14.49
CA ILE A 473 -20.49 15.04 -13.82
C ILE A 473 -21.24 13.74 -13.68
N VAL A 474 -22.52 13.79 -13.30
CA VAL A 474 -23.29 12.58 -13.00
C VAL A 474 -23.58 11.79 -14.26
N MET A 475 -23.93 12.48 -15.34
CA MET A 475 -24.10 11.85 -16.65
C MET A 475 -22.79 11.22 -17.14
N ALA A 476 -21.67 11.94 -17.04
CA ALA A 476 -20.36 11.40 -17.39
C ALA A 476 -20.02 10.14 -16.57
N SER A 477 -20.28 10.15 -15.26
CA SER A 477 -20.08 8.98 -14.39
C SER A 477 -20.94 7.78 -14.78
N VAL A 478 -22.23 8.02 -15.07
CA VAL A 478 -23.18 6.98 -15.44
C VAL A 478 -22.82 6.37 -16.79
N GLU A 479 -22.51 7.20 -17.79
CA GLU A 479 -22.06 6.74 -19.11
C GLU A 479 -20.76 5.92 -19.00
N ALA A 480 -19.76 6.42 -18.25
CA ALA A 480 -18.51 5.71 -18.02
C ALA A 480 -18.75 4.33 -17.37
N PHE A 481 -19.64 4.26 -16.38
CA PHE A 481 -19.98 3.02 -15.70
C PHE A 481 -20.69 2.02 -16.62
N VAL A 482 -21.67 2.47 -17.41
CA VAL A 482 -22.39 1.61 -18.37
C VAL A 482 -21.46 1.12 -19.48
N GLU A 483 -20.51 1.95 -19.93
CA GLU A 483 -19.51 1.54 -20.92
C GLU A 483 -18.57 0.46 -20.36
N GLY A 484 -18.02 0.68 -19.17
CA GLY A 484 -17.19 -0.32 -18.50
C GLY A 484 -17.95 -1.61 -18.22
N LEU A 485 -19.24 -1.51 -17.87
CA LEU A 485 -20.11 -2.66 -17.67
C LEU A 485 -20.22 -3.49 -18.96
N ASN A 486 -20.49 -2.86 -20.11
CA ASN A 486 -20.57 -3.54 -21.41
C ASN A 486 -19.26 -4.23 -21.81
N MET A 487 -18.11 -3.80 -21.29
CA MET A 487 -16.85 -4.52 -21.49
C MET A 487 -16.72 -5.79 -20.64
N LEU A 488 -17.40 -5.85 -19.49
CA LEU A 488 -17.32 -6.97 -18.55
C LEU A 488 -18.35 -8.09 -18.80
N ILE A 489 -19.37 -7.86 -19.64
CA ILE A 489 -20.54 -8.75 -19.77
C ILE A 489 -20.70 -9.50 -21.09
#